data_AF-A0A351T469-F1
#
_entry.id   AF-A0A351T469-F1
#
_cell.length_a   1.000
_cell.length_b   1.000
_cell.length_c   1.000
_cell.angle_alpha   90.00
_cell.angle_beta   90.00
_cell.angle_gamma   90.00
#
_symmetry.space_group_name_H-M   'P 1'
#
loop_
_entity.id
_entity.type
_entity.pdbx_description
1 polymer ?
#
loop_
_entity_poly.entity_id
_entity_poly.type
_entity_poly.pdbx_seq_one_letter_code
_entity_poly.pdbx_strand_id
1 'polypeptide(L)'
;MSLNCLALYLRRSFRAAPFLGLILLCASLLPVSARADSRFFGGDDIALAAPLQGDAVILARDIRISAPVDGSIDAIGQSVRLNAPVSGDVRLGGQDLRVNGLIEGTLDAYGMRIVLGAASRIEEQVTLSGNDIVIQGRLDENLTVEGQHILLNGRIDGDAKIKAARLEIGPDARLRGQIIYQGIAAPIIDP
;
A
#
# COMPACT_ATOMS: atom_id res chain seq x y z
N MET A 1 42.27 -12.18 -7.52
CA MET A 1 41.78 -10.88 -8.05
C MET A 1 40.32 -10.70 -7.61
N SER A 2 40.07 -10.62 -6.30
CA SER A 2 39.81 -9.40 -5.49
C SER A 2 38.58 -8.61 -6.03
N LEU A 3 37.35 -8.80 -5.54
CA LEU A 3 36.87 -8.45 -4.18
C LEU A 3 37.56 -7.19 -3.64
N ASN A 4 37.23 -6.01 -4.20
CA ASN A 4 37.39 -4.68 -3.57
C ASN A 4 36.98 -3.50 -4.50
N CYS A 5 35.82 -3.54 -5.17
CA CYS A 5 35.36 -2.39 -5.98
C CYS A 5 33.93 -1.90 -5.70
N LEU A 6 33.17 -2.55 -4.81
CA LEU A 6 31.75 -2.24 -4.59
C LEU A 6 31.45 -1.48 -3.27
N ALA A 7 32.45 -0.88 -2.63
CA ALA A 7 32.32 -0.30 -1.28
C ALA A 7 32.43 1.24 -1.20
N LEU A 8 32.42 1.97 -2.33
CA LEU A 8 32.66 3.42 -2.33
C LEU A 8 31.65 4.23 -3.17
N TYR A 9 30.35 3.93 -3.09
CA TYR A 9 29.35 4.80 -3.75
C TYR A 9 28.07 5.10 -2.97
N LEU A 10 28.07 4.97 -1.64
CA LEU A 10 26.90 5.40 -0.84
C LEU A 10 27.31 6.14 0.42
N ARG A 11 28.03 7.26 0.26
CA ARG A 11 27.98 8.38 1.21
C ARG A 11 27.97 9.71 0.46
N ARG A 12 26.98 10.53 0.83
CA ARG A 12 26.75 11.95 0.47
C ARG A 12 26.17 12.21 -0.93
N SER A 13 24.84 12.36 -0.98
CA SER A 13 24.24 13.67 -1.28
C SER A 13 22.71 13.62 -1.16
N PHE A 14 22.22 14.12 -0.03
CA PHE A 14 20.90 14.75 0.05
C PHE A 14 20.94 15.98 -0.86
N ARG A 15 20.24 15.98 -2.00
CA ARG A 15 19.73 17.18 -2.72
C ARG A 15 19.00 16.79 -4.01
N ALA A 16 17.67 16.88 -3.97
CA ALA A 16 16.73 17.29 -5.02
C ALA A 16 16.78 16.66 -6.44
N ALA A 17 15.81 15.76 -6.69
CA ALA A 17 14.91 15.63 -7.86
C ALA A 17 15.49 15.28 -9.27
N PRO A 18 14.67 14.86 -10.28
CA PRO A 18 13.30 14.28 -10.27
C PRO A 18 13.09 13.05 -11.20
N PHE A 19 11.97 12.35 -11.01
CA PHE A 19 11.12 11.70 -12.03
C PHE A 19 11.76 11.20 -13.34
N LEU A 20 12.12 9.91 -13.42
CA LEU A 20 11.85 9.02 -14.58
C LEU A 20 12.49 7.62 -14.42
N GLY A 21 13.40 7.42 -13.46
CA GLY A 21 14.19 6.19 -13.35
C GLY A 21 13.74 5.14 -12.32
N LEU A 22 12.68 5.40 -11.54
CA LEU A 22 12.38 4.61 -10.32
C LEU A 22 11.16 3.67 -10.40
N ILE A 23 10.40 3.67 -11.50
CA ILE A 23 9.22 2.78 -11.60
C ILE A 23 9.64 1.33 -11.93
N LEU A 24 10.78 1.13 -12.60
CA LEU A 24 11.31 -0.20 -12.93
C LEU A 24 12.22 -0.84 -11.84
N LEU A 25 12.48 -0.13 -10.73
CA LEU A 25 13.26 -0.66 -9.60
C LEU A 25 12.40 -1.03 -8.38
N CYS A 26 11.13 -0.63 -8.34
CA CYS A 26 10.25 -0.91 -7.19
C CYS A 26 9.69 -2.35 -7.20
N ALA A 27 9.49 -2.96 -8.36
CA ALA A 27 9.00 -4.34 -8.44
C ALA A 27 9.99 -5.38 -7.88
N SER A 28 11.29 -5.05 -7.78
CA SER A 28 12.33 -5.90 -7.18
C SER A 28 12.51 -5.70 -5.67
N LEU A 29 11.70 -4.85 -5.03
CA LEU A 29 11.92 -4.38 -3.66
C LEU A 29 10.70 -4.50 -2.76
N LEU A 30 9.66 -5.26 -3.11
CA LEU A 30 8.81 -5.79 -2.05
C LEU A 30 9.65 -6.84 -1.33
N PRO A 31 10.13 -6.60 -0.09
CA PRO A 31 10.74 -7.68 0.66
C PRO A 31 9.61 -8.65 0.96
N VAL A 32 9.38 -9.66 0.12
CA VAL A 32 8.48 -10.75 0.50
C VAL A 32 9.12 -11.36 1.74
N SER A 33 8.51 -11.13 2.90
CA SER A 33 9.01 -11.62 4.18
C SER A 33 8.52 -13.04 4.31
N ALA A 34 9.08 -13.92 3.48
CA ALA A 34 8.89 -15.34 3.64
C ALA A 34 9.55 -15.75 4.96
N ARG A 35 8.72 -16.00 5.97
CA ARG A 35 9.11 -16.71 7.19
C ARG A 35 9.07 -18.21 6.91
N ALA A 36 9.76 -19.00 7.74
CA ALA A 36 9.85 -20.45 7.54
C ALA A 36 8.48 -21.15 7.50
N ASP A 37 7.47 -20.56 8.15
CA ASP A 37 6.11 -21.10 8.25
C ASP A 37 5.12 -20.44 7.27
N SER A 38 5.59 -19.58 6.36
CA SER A 38 4.73 -18.92 5.37
C SER A 38 4.15 -19.92 4.37
N ARG A 39 2.86 -19.77 4.07
CA ARG A 39 2.16 -20.58 3.07
C ARG A 39 2.23 -19.91 1.70
N PHE A 40 2.65 -20.68 0.70
CA PHE A 40 2.80 -20.20 -0.67
C PHE A 40 1.62 -20.63 -1.53
N PHE A 41 1.03 -19.67 -2.23
CA PHE A 41 -0.04 -19.88 -3.19
C PHE A 41 0.40 -19.33 -4.55
N GLY A 42 0.25 -20.13 -5.61
CA GLY A 42 0.61 -19.76 -6.96
C GLY A 42 -0.40 -20.28 -7.98
N GLY A 43 -0.74 -19.48 -8.98
CA GLY A 43 -1.68 -19.88 -10.03
C GLY A 43 -2.22 -18.70 -10.81
N ASP A 44 -3.25 -18.94 -11.62
CA ASP A 44 -3.95 -17.87 -12.34
C ASP A 44 -4.96 -17.17 -11.44
N ASP A 45 -5.80 -17.95 -10.77
CA ASP A 45 -6.85 -17.49 -9.86
C ASP A 45 -6.64 -18.14 -8.48
N ILE A 46 -6.47 -17.32 -7.45
CA ILE A 46 -6.39 -17.78 -6.05
C ILE A 46 -7.55 -17.17 -5.26
N ALA A 47 -8.33 -18.04 -4.62
CA ALA A 47 -9.39 -17.65 -3.69
C ALA A 47 -9.14 -18.25 -2.31
N LEU A 48 -8.75 -17.42 -1.34
CA LEU A 48 -8.64 -17.80 0.07
C LEU A 48 -10.00 -17.58 0.74
N ALA A 49 -10.78 -18.66 0.81
CA ALA A 49 -12.12 -18.69 1.39
C ALA A 49 -12.21 -19.43 2.74
N ALA A 50 -11.09 -20.00 3.21
CA ALA A 50 -10.99 -20.63 4.52
C ALA A 50 -9.96 -19.87 5.39
N PRO A 51 -10.16 -19.80 6.72
CA PRO A 51 -9.22 -19.13 7.61
C PRO A 51 -7.80 -19.69 7.47
N LEU A 52 -6.81 -18.80 7.46
CA LEU A 52 -5.40 -19.15 7.38
C LEU A 52 -4.73 -18.85 8.72
N GLN A 53 -3.96 -19.80 9.24
CA GLN A 53 -3.02 -19.56 10.33
C GLN A 53 -1.62 -19.37 9.76
N GLY A 54 -0.95 -18.30 10.19
CA GLY A 54 0.38 -17.91 9.72
C GLY A 54 0.33 -17.01 8.48
N ASP A 55 1.52 -16.72 7.96
CA ASP A 55 1.70 -15.78 6.87
C ASP A 55 1.35 -16.38 5.50
N ALA A 56 0.88 -15.56 4.56
CA ALA A 56 0.56 -15.93 3.19
C ALA A 56 1.49 -15.20 2.21
N VAL A 57 2.05 -15.94 1.26
CA VAL A 57 2.70 -15.39 0.06
C VAL A 57 1.91 -15.86 -1.15
N ILE A 58 1.33 -14.93 -1.91
CA ILE A 58 0.41 -15.22 -3.00
C ILE A 58 0.88 -14.55 -4.28
N LEU A 59 1.10 -15.35 -5.32
CA LEU A 59 1.46 -14.87 -6.65
C LEU A 59 0.44 -15.41 -7.65
N ALA A 60 -0.48 -14.55 -8.10
CA ALA A 60 -1.50 -14.94 -9.08
C ALA A 60 -2.01 -13.78 -9.90
N ARG A 61 -2.68 -14.03 -11.02
CA ARG A 61 -3.31 -12.95 -11.80
C ARG A 61 -4.45 -12.31 -11.01
N ASP A 62 -5.32 -13.14 -10.45
CA ASP A 62 -6.50 -12.73 -9.71
C ASP A 62 -6.49 -13.32 -8.30
N ILE A 63 -6.42 -12.46 -7.28
CA ILE A 63 -6.35 -12.86 -5.88
C ILE A 63 -7.60 -12.36 -5.16
N ARG A 64 -8.33 -13.27 -4.50
CA ARG A 64 -9.48 -12.94 -3.64
C ARG A 64 -9.27 -13.54 -2.26
N ILE A 65 -9.20 -12.68 -1.24
CA ILE A 65 -9.01 -13.08 0.16
C ILE A 65 -10.29 -12.67 0.90
N SER A 66 -11.09 -13.66 1.28
CA SER A 66 -12.43 -13.47 1.87
C SER A 66 -12.60 -14.16 3.22
N ALA A 67 -11.56 -14.81 3.72
CA ALA A 67 -11.52 -15.41 5.05
C ALA A 67 -10.37 -14.84 5.88
N PRO A 68 -10.50 -14.82 7.22
CA PRO A 68 -9.48 -14.27 8.12
C PRO A 68 -8.10 -14.88 7.91
N VAL A 69 -7.06 -14.05 8.04
CA VAL A 69 -5.65 -14.48 8.05
C VAL A 69 -5.03 -14.07 9.37
N ASP A 70 -4.66 -15.06 10.18
CA ASP A 70 -3.95 -14.85 11.44
C ASP A 70 -2.44 -14.84 11.19
N GLY A 71 -1.98 -13.75 10.57
CA GLY A 71 -0.62 -13.56 10.08
C GLY A 71 -0.55 -12.42 9.07
N SER A 72 0.58 -12.35 8.36
CA SER A 72 0.87 -11.31 7.36
C SER A 72 0.56 -11.79 5.94
N ILE A 73 0.32 -10.87 5.01
CA ILE A 73 0.03 -11.19 3.60
C ILE A 73 0.99 -10.44 2.69
N ASP A 74 1.73 -11.19 1.87
CA ASP A 74 2.43 -10.68 0.69
C ASP A 74 1.70 -11.17 -0.56
N ALA A 75 1.07 -10.27 -1.31
CA ALA A 75 0.30 -10.64 -2.49
C ALA A 75 0.69 -9.78 -3.70
N ILE A 76 1.05 -10.45 -4.80
CA ILE A 76 1.34 -9.81 -6.08
C ILE A 76 0.41 -10.39 -7.14
N GLY A 77 -0.35 -9.52 -7.80
CA GLY A 77 -1.23 -9.93 -8.89
C GLY A 77 -1.73 -8.80 -9.75
N GLN A 78 -2.43 -9.11 -10.85
CA GLN A 78 -3.07 -8.09 -11.66
C GLN A 78 -4.20 -7.43 -10.87
N SER A 79 -5.06 -8.24 -10.24
CA SER A 79 -6.15 -7.79 -9.37
C SER A 79 -6.06 -8.48 -8.01
N VAL A 80 -6.02 -7.69 -6.93
CA VAL A 80 -6.03 -8.19 -5.56
C VAL A 80 -7.19 -7.59 -4.78
N ARG A 81 -8.05 -8.46 -4.23
CA ARG A 81 -9.19 -8.07 -3.39
C ARG A 81 -9.07 -8.69 -2.01
N LEU A 82 -8.85 -7.86 -1.00
CA LEU A 82 -8.81 -8.24 0.41
C LEU A 82 -10.09 -7.76 1.10
N ASN A 83 -10.99 -8.70 1.41
CA ASN A 83 -12.27 -8.44 2.07
C ASN A 83 -12.37 -9.21 3.41
N ALA A 84 -11.25 -9.34 4.11
CA ALA A 84 -11.14 -10.14 5.33
C ALA A 84 -10.23 -9.44 6.34
N PRO A 85 -10.37 -9.73 7.65
CA PRO A 85 -9.44 -9.26 8.66
C PRO A 85 -8.08 -9.95 8.54
N VAL A 86 -7.02 -9.19 8.79
CA VAL A 86 -5.62 -9.65 8.81
C VAL A 86 -4.95 -9.14 10.08
N SER A 87 -4.39 -10.04 10.91
CA SER A 87 -3.75 -9.66 12.18
C SER A 87 -2.32 -9.14 12.03
N GLY A 88 -1.66 -9.42 10.90
CA GLY A 88 -0.31 -8.96 10.60
C GLY A 88 -0.22 -7.85 9.56
N ASP A 89 0.98 -7.69 9.01
CA ASP A 89 1.27 -6.71 7.96
C ASP A 89 0.73 -7.17 6.60
N VAL A 90 0.34 -6.23 5.75
CA VAL A 90 -0.16 -6.50 4.41
C VAL A 90 0.65 -5.74 3.38
N ARG A 91 1.24 -6.45 2.42
CA ARG A 91 1.98 -5.88 1.30
C ARG A 91 1.40 -6.35 -0.02
N LEU A 92 0.95 -5.39 -0.82
CA LEU A 92 0.22 -5.63 -2.06
C LEU A 92 0.93 -5.00 -3.26
N GLY A 93 1.07 -5.76 -4.32
CA GLY A 93 1.55 -5.29 -5.62
C GLY A 93 0.57 -5.63 -6.74
N GLY A 94 0.20 -4.68 -7.60
CA GLY A 94 -0.67 -5.02 -8.72
C GLY A 94 -1.17 -3.88 -9.59
N GLN A 95 -2.10 -4.19 -10.49
CA GLN A 95 -2.76 -3.16 -11.30
C GLN A 95 -3.97 -2.57 -10.57
N ASP A 96 -4.84 -3.42 -10.01
CA ASP A 96 -6.04 -3.03 -9.27
C ASP A 96 -6.04 -3.67 -7.88
N LEU A 97 -5.88 -2.83 -6.85
CA LEU A 97 -5.81 -3.25 -5.46
C LEU A 97 -7.02 -2.71 -4.71
N ARG A 98 -7.79 -3.60 -4.08
CA ARG A 98 -8.92 -3.22 -3.25
C ARG A 98 -8.83 -3.86 -1.88
N VAL A 99 -8.83 -3.02 -0.84
CA VAL A 99 -8.83 -3.43 0.56
C VAL A 99 -10.12 -2.97 1.21
N ASN A 100 -10.84 -3.89 1.85
CA ASN A 100 -12.11 -3.63 2.51
C ASN A 100 -12.28 -4.58 3.71
N GLY A 101 -11.36 -4.48 4.67
CA GLY A 101 -11.32 -5.25 5.90
C GLY A 101 -10.43 -4.58 6.95
N LEU A 102 -10.34 -5.18 8.14
CA LEU A 102 -9.42 -4.77 9.19
C LEU A 102 -8.00 -5.27 8.89
N ILE A 103 -7.01 -4.41 9.02
CA ILE A 103 -5.60 -4.79 9.06
C ILE A 103 -5.04 -4.24 10.37
N GLU A 104 -4.64 -5.15 11.27
CA GLU A 104 -4.09 -4.78 12.58
C GLU A 104 -2.63 -4.31 12.45
N GLY A 105 -1.90 -4.78 11.44
CA GLY A 105 -0.55 -4.34 11.12
C GLY A 105 -0.49 -3.20 10.10
N THR A 106 0.69 -3.06 9.48
CA THR A 106 0.96 -2.04 8.45
C THR A 106 0.35 -2.42 7.09
N LEU A 107 0.10 -1.42 6.24
CA LEU A 107 -0.30 -1.63 4.84
C LEU A 107 0.66 -0.92 3.90
N ASP A 108 1.40 -1.68 3.10
CA ASP A 108 2.14 -1.15 1.95
C ASP A 108 1.49 -1.63 0.65
N ALA A 109 0.99 -0.71 -0.19
CA ALA A 109 0.34 -1.06 -1.45
C ALA A 109 0.90 -0.26 -2.63
N TYR A 110 1.27 -0.98 -3.68
CA TYR A 110 1.86 -0.44 -4.90
C TYR A 110 1.06 -0.90 -6.11
N GLY A 111 0.37 0.02 -6.78
CA GLY A 111 -0.39 -0.35 -7.97
C GLY A 111 -0.96 0.79 -8.77
N MET A 112 -1.49 0.50 -9.96
CA MET A 112 -2.04 1.56 -10.82
C MET A 112 -3.28 2.20 -10.19
N ARG A 113 -4.18 1.37 -9.67
CA ARG A 113 -5.37 1.76 -8.93
C ARG A 113 -5.37 1.13 -7.55
N ILE A 114 -5.55 1.95 -6.52
CA ILE A 114 -5.65 1.49 -5.13
C ILE A 114 -6.93 2.04 -4.51
N VAL A 115 -7.73 1.18 -3.90
CA VAL A 115 -8.96 1.56 -3.20
C VAL A 115 -8.98 0.99 -1.80
N LEU A 116 -8.91 1.85 -0.79
CA LEU A 116 -9.23 1.54 0.60
C LEU A 116 -10.70 1.88 0.83
N GLY A 117 -11.56 0.86 0.82
CA GLY A 117 -13.01 1.02 0.90
C GLY A 117 -13.48 1.55 2.25
N ALA A 118 -14.74 2.00 2.32
CA ALA A 118 -15.29 2.57 3.56
C ALA A 118 -15.29 1.62 4.77
N ALA A 119 -15.26 0.30 4.55
CA ALA A 119 -15.15 -0.69 5.62
C ALA A 119 -13.71 -1.05 5.97
N SER A 120 -12.70 -0.53 5.27
CA SER A 120 -11.31 -0.79 5.64
C SER A 120 -10.91 0.01 6.88
N ARG A 121 -10.26 -0.65 7.83
CA ARG A 121 -9.57 -0.01 8.95
C ARG A 121 -8.15 -0.54 9.00
N ILE A 122 -7.17 0.35 9.06
CA ILE A 122 -5.76 -0.01 9.22
C ILE A 122 -5.28 0.63 10.51
N GLU A 123 -4.81 -0.20 11.44
CA GLU A 123 -4.47 0.24 12.80
C GLU A 123 -3.06 0.83 12.89
N GLU A 124 -2.16 0.46 11.98
CA GLU A 124 -0.78 0.96 11.92
C GLU A 124 -0.52 1.83 10.68
N GLN A 125 0.76 2.11 10.39
CA GLN A 125 1.19 2.96 9.28
C GLN A 125 0.73 2.42 7.90
N VAL A 126 0.33 3.35 7.04
CA VAL A 126 -0.09 3.09 5.65
C VAL A 126 0.86 3.77 4.66
N THR A 127 1.40 3.01 3.72
CA THR A 127 2.18 3.49 2.58
C THR A 127 1.50 3.11 1.27
N LEU A 128 1.11 4.08 0.46
CA LEU A 128 0.45 3.84 -0.83
C LEU A 128 1.22 4.53 -1.96
N SER A 129 1.41 3.82 -3.07
CA SER A 129 1.97 4.41 -4.29
C SER A 129 1.23 3.92 -5.52
N GLY A 130 0.72 4.85 -6.33
CA GLY A 130 -0.09 4.51 -7.50
C GLY A 130 -0.52 5.67 -8.37
N ASN A 131 -1.27 5.40 -9.45
CA ASN A 131 -1.78 6.49 -10.29
C ASN A 131 -3.07 7.06 -9.69
N ASP A 132 -4.06 6.21 -9.45
CA ASP A 132 -5.36 6.59 -8.92
C ASP A 132 -5.58 5.93 -7.55
N ILE A 133 -5.65 6.74 -6.50
CA ILE A 133 -5.76 6.27 -5.11
C ILE A 133 -7.02 6.85 -4.49
N VAL A 134 -7.85 5.97 -3.94
CA VAL A 134 -9.09 6.32 -3.25
C VAL A 134 -9.03 5.81 -1.82
N ILE A 135 -9.14 6.73 -0.86
CA ILE A 135 -9.10 6.44 0.57
C ILE A 135 -10.44 6.83 1.19
N GLN A 136 -11.28 5.84 1.49
CA GLN A 136 -12.60 6.01 2.11
C GLN A 136 -12.68 5.42 3.51
N GLY A 137 -11.73 4.54 3.86
CA GLY A 137 -11.67 3.88 5.16
C GLY A 137 -11.10 4.74 6.28
N ARG A 138 -10.78 4.07 7.39
CA ARG A 138 -10.15 4.67 8.57
C ARG A 138 -8.69 4.24 8.70
N LEU A 139 -7.80 5.20 8.86
CA LEU A 139 -6.39 5.01 9.15
C LEU A 139 -6.13 5.55 10.56
N ASP A 140 -5.71 4.69 11.48
CA ASP A 140 -5.53 5.08 12.88
C ASP A 140 -4.18 5.79 13.10
N GLU A 141 -3.18 5.49 12.27
CA GLU A 141 -1.84 6.05 12.34
C GLU A 141 -1.47 6.87 11.08
N ASN A 142 -0.18 7.00 10.81
CA ASN A 142 0.36 7.86 9.77
C ASN A 142 0.09 7.33 8.34
N LEU A 143 -0.21 8.26 7.43
CA LEU A 143 -0.34 8.01 5.99
C LEU A 143 0.85 8.60 5.23
N THR A 144 1.51 7.78 4.41
CA THR A 144 2.37 8.25 3.32
C THR A 144 1.77 7.82 1.99
N VAL A 145 1.41 8.77 1.14
CA VAL A 145 0.80 8.47 -0.15
C VAL A 145 1.43 9.29 -1.28
N GLU A 146 1.73 8.61 -2.38
CA GLU A 146 2.23 9.22 -3.61
C GLU A 146 1.39 8.75 -4.80
N GLY A 147 0.77 9.68 -5.52
CA GLY A 147 0.08 9.32 -6.75
C GLY A 147 -0.28 10.44 -7.69
N GLN A 148 -0.88 10.12 -8.84
CA GLN A 148 -1.30 11.15 -9.80
C GLN A 148 -2.59 11.83 -9.34
N HIS A 149 -3.61 11.02 -9.04
CA HIS A 149 -4.89 11.47 -8.50
C HIS A 149 -5.15 10.78 -7.18
N ILE A 150 -5.40 11.58 -6.14
CA ILE A 150 -5.76 11.09 -4.82
C ILE A 150 -7.12 11.67 -4.44
N LEU A 151 -8.08 10.79 -4.15
CA LEU A 151 -9.32 11.13 -3.48
C LEU A 151 -9.25 10.66 -2.03
N LEU A 152 -9.32 11.62 -1.11
CA LEU A 152 -9.35 11.38 0.32
C LEU A 152 -10.75 11.73 0.86
N ASN A 153 -11.54 10.72 1.20
CA ASN A 153 -12.88 10.87 1.77
C ASN A 153 -13.06 10.01 3.04
N GLY A 154 -11.96 9.56 3.63
CA GLY A 154 -11.92 8.73 4.82
C GLY A 154 -11.45 9.49 6.06
N ARG A 155 -11.14 8.75 7.12
CA ARG A 155 -10.60 9.31 8.36
C ARG A 155 -9.12 8.96 8.53
N ILE A 156 -8.31 9.96 8.87
CA ILE A 156 -6.90 9.80 9.24
C ILE A 156 -6.71 10.40 10.62
N ASP A 157 -6.37 9.55 11.59
CA ASP A 157 -6.12 9.96 12.98
C ASP A 157 -4.67 10.44 13.19
N GLY A 158 -3.69 9.91 12.45
CA GLY A 158 -2.28 10.33 12.46
C GLY A 158 -1.92 11.44 11.46
N ASP A 159 -0.61 11.62 11.22
CA ASP A 159 -0.08 12.58 10.26
C ASP A 159 -0.17 12.05 8.82
N ALA A 160 -0.40 12.93 7.84
CA ALA A 160 -0.43 12.55 6.42
C ALA A 160 0.61 13.30 5.60
N LYS A 161 1.46 12.55 4.89
CA LYS A 161 2.37 13.04 3.86
C LYS A 161 1.81 12.66 2.50
N ILE A 162 1.35 13.66 1.76
CA ILE A 162 0.63 13.47 0.51
C ILE A 162 1.42 14.12 -0.62
N LYS A 163 1.80 13.32 -1.61
CA LYS A 163 2.37 13.81 -2.87
C LYS A 163 1.41 13.49 -4.01
N ALA A 164 0.86 14.51 -4.66
CA ALA A 164 0.01 14.25 -5.82
C ALA A 164 -0.03 15.35 -6.86
N ALA A 165 -0.30 14.96 -8.11
CA ALA A 165 -0.61 15.91 -9.16
C ALA A 165 -1.97 16.58 -8.92
N ARG A 166 -2.96 15.81 -8.45
CA ARG A 166 -4.27 16.29 -7.98
C ARG A 166 -4.64 15.61 -6.66
N LEU A 167 -5.02 16.42 -5.68
CA LEU A 167 -5.60 15.97 -4.42
C LEU A 167 -7.03 16.51 -4.32
N GLU A 168 -7.99 15.62 -4.13
CA GLU A 168 -9.39 15.91 -3.83
C GLU A 168 -9.69 15.44 -2.41
N ILE A 169 -10.16 16.36 -1.57
CA ILE A 169 -10.60 16.09 -0.20
C ILE A 169 -12.12 16.14 -0.22
N GLY A 170 -12.75 14.99 -0.04
CA GLY A 170 -14.20 14.86 -0.05
C GLY A 170 -14.87 15.33 1.25
N PRO A 171 -16.20 15.47 1.25
CA PRO A 171 -16.97 16.02 2.37
C PRO A 171 -16.89 15.18 3.66
N ASP A 172 -16.64 13.87 3.55
CA ASP A 172 -16.56 12.97 4.71
C ASP A 172 -15.14 12.89 5.29
N ALA A 173 -14.17 13.58 4.67
CA ALA A 173 -12.79 13.54 5.08
C ALA A 173 -12.60 14.09 6.50
N ARG A 174 -11.96 13.30 7.37
CA ARG A 174 -11.63 13.71 8.75
C ARG A 174 -10.14 13.56 8.99
N LEU A 175 -9.43 14.67 9.08
CA LEU A 175 -7.98 14.73 9.22
C LEU A 175 -7.64 15.32 10.59
N ARG A 176 -7.06 14.51 11.49
CA ARG A 176 -6.74 14.95 12.86
C ARG A 176 -5.29 15.38 13.05
N GLY A 177 -4.35 14.69 12.40
CA GLY A 177 -2.93 15.00 12.48
C GLY A 177 -2.49 16.10 11.51
N GLN A 178 -1.17 16.30 11.43
CA GLN A 178 -0.57 17.27 10.53
C GLN A 178 -0.62 16.77 9.08
N ILE A 179 -1.03 17.63 8.16
CA ILE A 179 -1.06 17.33 6.72
C ILE A 179 0.05 18.08 6.00
N ILE A 180 0.97 17.34 5.40
CA ILE A 180 2.02 17.86 4.53
C ILE A 180 1.67 17.46 3.10
N TYR A 181 1.23 18.44 2.31
CA TYR A 181 0.90 18.25 0.90
C TYR A 181 1.99 18.83 0.00
N GLN A 182 2.37 18.06 -1.02
CA GLN A 182 3.26 18.49 -2.10
C GLN A 182 2.62 18.12 -3.44
N GLY A 183 2.28 19.12 -4.23
CA GLY A 183 1.68 18.90 -5.54
C GLY A 183 1.94 20.05 -6.50
N ILE A 184 1.53 19.84 -7.75
CA ILE A 184 1.65 20.85 -8.81
C ILE A 184 0.43 21.78 -8.87
N ALA A 185 -0.68 21.40 -8.23
CA ALA A 185 -1.91 22.16 -8.14
C ALA A 185 -2.32 22.33 -6.66
N ALA A 186 -3.18 23.31 -6.38
CA ALA A 186 -3.81 23.41 -5.06
C ALA A 186 -4.78 22.23 -4.85
N PRO A 187 -4.96 21.73 -3.61
CA PRO A 187 -5.94 20.71 -3.34
C PRO A 187 -7.36 21.25 -3.54
N ILE A 188 -8.23 20.41 -4.08
CA ILE A 188 -9.67 20.69 -4.18
C ILE A 188 -10.31 20.16 -2.90
N ILE A 189 -11.08 21.00 -2.20
CA ILE A 189 -11.70 20.67 -0.91
C ILE A 189 -13.20 20.82 -1.09
N ASP A 190 -13.96 19.80 -0.66
CA ASP A 190 -15.41 19.75 -0.76
C ASP A 190 -15.91 20.04 -2.20
N PRO A 191 -15.47 19.23 -3.20
CA PRO A 191 -15.85 19.41 -4.61
C PRO A 191 -17.33 19.12 -4.91
#